data_AF-A0A928BDU4-F1
#
_entry.id   AF-A0A928BDU4-F1
#
_cell.length_a   1.000
_cell.length_b   1.000
_cell.length_c   1.000
_cell.angle_alpha   90.00
_cell.angle_beta   90.00
_cell.angle_gamma   90.00
#
_symmetry.space_group_name_H-M   'P 1'
#
loop_
_entity.id
_entity.type
_entity.pdbx_description
1 polymer ?
#
loop_
_entity_poly.entity_id
_entity_poly.type
_entity_poly.pdbx_seq_one_letter_code
_entity_poly.pdbx_strand_id
1 'polypeptide(L)'
;MVTFLVSILLLCAGYFVYGKMVERFVGADPERKTPAYERQDGIDFMPMPTWKVFVIQFLNIAGLGPIFGAIMGAAYGPAAYIWIVVGCILMGAVHDFFAGMMSLRNGGANMPDITGRYLGNTMKKVMNFIVAFLLLAVGVSFVTGPSDLIASLTGVSKEIWLYVIFAYYLLATLLPIDKIIGTIYPYMGAALLFMALGVGIMLIAGDISGAHEMVELTPQTLKNWHFDPADNILVPMLFIVVSCGAISGFHSTQSPLMARCLKNEKYARPVFYGSMIAEGIVAMVWATAAMAFFGGPQGLNDAMTEGVMIDGVLTKITPAIAVDMICKSWLGKVGAVIAVIGVVICPITSGDTAFRSLRLTLADLFKSDQKPISKRLLISIPIFALAFFCCKMDFSTVWNYVGIGNQLLATLVLWTSAAYLISKGKPHWMCSLPASFLTFVCVSYFIMAPYKAGGLHLAPVIGYVAGAASGLALLIFCMIKARKASR
;
A
#
# COMPACT_ATOMS: atom_id res chain seq x y z
N MET A 1 11.06 23.04 7.41
CA MET A 1 10.64 22.91 5.99
C MET A 1 11.65 22.26 5.00
N VAL A 2 12.97 22.35 5.17
CA VAL A 2 13.97 21.98 4.13
C VAL A 2 13.88 20.50 3.72
N THR A 3 13.88 19.60 4.71
CA THR A 3 13.83 18.15 4.47
C THR A 3 12.58 17.76 3.68
N PHE A 4 11.43 18.33 4.03
CA PHE A 4 10.17 18.06 3.33
C PHE A 4 10.25 18.48 1.85
N LEU A 5 10.69 19.70 1.56
CA LEU A 5 10.81 20.20 0.18
C LEU A 5 11.82 19.39 -0.64
N VAL A 6 12.96 19.02 -0.04
CA VAL A 6 13.97 18.16 -0.67
C VAL A 6 13.39 16.78 -0.98
N SER A 7 12.64 16.17 -0.06
CA SER A 7 11.98 14.89 -0.28
C SER A 7 10.97 14.93 -1.43
N ILE A 8 10.14 15.98 -1.52
CA ILE A 8 9.22 16.19 -2.64
C ILE A 8 9.98 16.36 -3.96
N LEU A 9 11.05 17.16 -3.95
CA LEU A 9 11.90 17.36 -5.12
C LEU A 9 12.54 16.04 -5.58
N LEU A 10 13.05 15.22 -4.65
CA LEU A 10 13.65 13.92 -4.96
C LEU A 10 12.63 12.94 -5.55
N LEU A 11 11.41 12.89 -5.02
CA LEU A 11 10.32 12.06 -5.57
C LEU A 11 10.00 12.48 -7.03
N CYS A 12 9.83 13.78 -7.26
CA CYS A 12 9.63 14.32 -8.61
C CYS A 12 10.80 14.01 -9.54
N ALA A 13 12.04 14.25 -9.10
CA ALA A 13 13.25 13.93 -9.86
C ALA A 13 13.37 12.43 -10.14
N GLY A 14 12.98 11.58 -9.19
CA GLY A 14 12.91 10.12 -9.33
C GLY A 14 12.05 9.70 -10.52
N TYR A 15 10.88 10.31 -10.71
CA TYR A 15 10.04 10.06 -11.89
C TYR A 15 10.71 10.46 -13.22
N PHE A 16 11.28 11.66 -13.29
CA PHE A 16 11.81 12.20 -14.54
C PHE A 16 13.16 11.58 -14.93
N VAL A 17 13.99 11.22 -13.94
CA VAL A 17 15.35 10.69 -14.15
C VAL A 17 15.35 9.17 -14.07
N TYR A 18 15.08 8.60 -12.88
CA TYR A 18 15.16 7.16 -12.66
C TYR A 18 14.03 6.41 -13.36
N GLY A 19 12.79 6.91 -13.32
CA GLY A 19 11.67 6.33 -14.05
C GLY A 19 11.91 6.25 -15.56
N LYS A 20 12.53 7.29 -16.16
CA LYS A 20 12.92 7.28 -17.58
C LYS A 20 14.03 6.26 -17.86
N MET A 21 14.97 6.09 -16.93
CA MET A 21 15.99 5.03 -17.02
C MET A 21 15.35 3.64 -16.99
N VAL A 22 14.40 3.40 -16.08
CA VAL A 22 13.66 2.13 -15.95
C VAL A 22 12.87 1.82 -17.22
N GLU A 23 12.14 2.79 -17.77
CA GLU A 23 11.39 2.66 -19.03
C GLU A 23 12.31 2.28 -20.20
N ARG A 24 13.44 2.98 -20.36
CA ARG A 24 14.45 2.69 -21.38
C ARG A 24 15.07 1.31 -21.17
N PHE A 25 15.37 0.95 -19.93
CA PHE A 25 15.96 -0.33 -19.57
C PHE A 25 15.06 -1.51 -19.94
N VAL A 26 13.76 -1.42 -19.65
CA VAL A 26 12.79 -2.46 -20.03
C VAL A 26 12.54 -2.48 -21.54
N GLY A 27 12.67 -1.33 -22.20
CA GLY A 27 12.48 -1.17 -23.64
C GLY A 27 11.01 -1.24 -23.99
N ALA A 28 10.22 -0.27 -23.50
CA ALA A 28 8.82 -0.12 -23.85
C ALA A 28 8.69 0.10 -25.37
N ASP A 29 7.87 -0.73 -26.02
CA ASP A 29 7.73 -0.76 -27.48
C ASP A 29 6.41 -0.07 -27.90
N PRO A 30 6.46 1.09 -28.58
CA PRO A 30 5.27 1.79 -29.04
C PRO A 30 4.47 1.03 -30.10
N GLU A 31 5.07 0.10 -30.83
CA GLU A 31 4.41 -0.62 -31.93
C GLU A 31 3.78 -1.93 -31.47
N ARG A 32 4.09 -2.39 -30.25
CA ARG A 32 3.48 -3.59 -29.68
C ARG A 32 2.00 -3.35 -29.38
N LYS A 33 1.14 -4.15 -30.02
CA LYS A 33 -0.28 -4.22 -29.68
C LYS A 33 -0.46 -4.67 -28.24
N THR A 34 -1.28 -3.94 -27.49
CA THR A 34 -1.56 -4.23 -26.08
C THR A 34 -2.75 -5.18 -25.93
N PRO A 35 -2.91 -5.83 -24.77
CA PRO A 35 -4.07 -6.69 -24.49
C PRO A 35 -5.41 -5.96 -24.65
N ALA A 36 -5.43 -4.64 -24.44
CA ALA A 36 -6.60 -3.79 -24.62
C ALA A 36 -7.18 -3.87 -26.04
N TYR A 37 -6.34 -4.16 -27.05
CA TYR A 37 -6.74 -4.31 -28.44
C TYR A 37 -6.80 -5.78 -28.88
N GLU A 38 -5.88 -6.63 -28.39
CA GLU A 38 -5.81 -8.04 -28.81
C GLU A 38 -6.90 -8.93 -28.19
N ARG A 39 -7.42 -8.55 -27.02
CA ARG A 39 -8.37 -9.36 -26.24
C ARG A 39 -9.63 -8.59 -25.87
N GLN A 40 -10.02 -7.62 -26.70
CA GLN A 40 -11.08 -6.69 -26.38
C GLN A 40 -12.40 -7.40 -26.10
N ASP A 41 -12.94 -7.19 -24.90
CA ASP A 41 -14.22 -7.76 -24.45
C ASP A 41 -15.24 -6.66 -24.03
N GLY A 42 -14.80 -5.40 -23.99
CA GLY A 42 -15.63 -4.26 -23.59
C GLY A 42 -15.90 -4.15 -22.10
N ILE A 43 -15.30 -5.03 -21.27
CA ILE A 43 -15.47 -5.06 -19.81
C ILE A 43 -14.09 -4.96 -19.13
N ASP A 44 -13.28 -6.03 -19.19
CA ASP A 44 -11.97 -6.09 -18.54
C ASP A 44 -10.84 -5.65 -19.47
N PHE A 45 -11.03 -5.78 -20.78
CA PHE A 45 -10.07 -5.46 -21.83
C PHE A 45 -10.69 -4.43 -22.77
N MET A 46 -10.33 -3.17 -22.55
CA MET A 46 -10.77 -2.08 -23.44
C MET A 46 -9.80 -0.89 -23.42
N PRO A 47 -9.52 -0.26 -24.58
CA PRO A 47 -8.59 0.85 -24.63
C PRO A 47 -9.18 2.12 -23.97
N MET A 48 -8.57 2.57 -22.88
CA MET A 48 -9.01 3.77 -22.15
C MET A 48 -8.03 4.94 -22.31
N PRO A 49 -8.50 6.21 -22.25
CA PRO A 49 -7.61 7.38 -22.19
C PRO A 49 -6.60 7.26 -21.05
N THR A 50 -5.32 7.52 -21.31
CA THR A 50 -4.23 7.31 -20.33
C THR A 50 -4.45 8.06 -19.02
N TRP A 51 -5.00 9.28 -19.05
CA TRP A 51 -5.30 10.03 -17.84
C TRP A 51 -6.35 9.33 -16.96
N LYS A 52 -7.35 8.66 -17.57
CA LYS A 52 -8.35 7.87 -16.82
C LYS A 52 -7.69 6.65 -16.20
N VAL A 53 -6.84 5.94 -16.95
CA VAL A 53 -6.09 4.78 -16.43
C VAL A 53 -5.17 5.20 -15.29
N PHE A 54 -4.48 6.34 -15.40
CA PHE A 54 -3.67 6.90 -14.32
C PHE A 54 -4.51 7.18 -13.07
N VAL A 55 -5.65 7.87 -13.22
CA VAL A 55 -6.53 8.20 -12.08
C VAL A 55 -7.06 6.93 -11.42
N ILE A 56 -7.51 5.94 -12.20
CA ILE A 56 -8.01 4.67 -11.67
C ILE A 56 -6.87 3.86 -11.01
N GLN A 57 -5.68 3.79 -11.62
CA GLN A 57 -4.52 3.15 -11.02
C GLN A 57 -4.17 3.81 -9.70
N PHE A 58 -4.00 5.13 -9.70
CA PHE A 58 -3.70 5.93 -8.52
C PHE A 58 -4.76 5.68 -7.43
N LEU A 59 -6.04 5.64 -7.80
CA LEU A 59 -7.14 5.34 -6.88
C LEU A 59 -7.12 3.94 -6.28
N ASN A 60 -6.77 2.95 -7.10
CA ASN A 60 -6.71 1.56 -6.66
C ASN A 60 -5.54 1.32 -5.71
N ILE A 61 -4.54 2.21 -5.67
CA ILE A 61 -3.35 2.09 -4.81
C ILE A 61 -3.36 3.09 -3.64
N ALA A 62 -3.82 4.32 -3.88
CA ALA A 62 -3.95 5.38 -2.88
C ALA A 62 -5.27 5.23 -2.11
N GLY A 63 -5.26 4.33 -1.12
CA GLY A 63 -6.31 4.18 -0.11
C GLY A 63 -5.88 4.72 1.26
N LEU A 64 -6.24 4.02 2.33
CA LEU A 64 -5.71 4.32 3.68
C LEU A 64 -4.21 4.13 3.77
N GLY A 65 -3.63 3.25 2.95
CA GLY A 65 -2.22 2.90 2.89
C GLY A 65 -1.26 4.08 3.06
N PRO A 66 -1.16 4.97 2.06
CA PRO A 66 -0.23 6.11 2.08
C PRO A 66 -0.56 7.17 3.13
N ILE A 67 -1.76 7.16 3.72
CA ILE A 67 -2.16 8.15 4.72
C ILE A 67 -1.85 7.58 6.11
N PHE A 68 -2.47 6.46 6.46
CA PHE A 68 -2.36 5.85 7.78
C PHE A 68 -0.97 5.27 8.01
N GLY A 69 -0.41 4.60 7.01
CA GLY A 69 0.95 4.08 7.08
C GLY A 69 1.96 5.20 7.30
N ALA A 70 1.78 6.35 6.64
CA ALA A 70 2.63 7.52 6.81
C ALA A 70 2.49 8.16 8.20
N ILE A 71 1.27 8.29 8.74
CA ILE A 71 1.02 8.81 10.10
C ILE A 71 1.64 7.88 11.14
N MET A 72 1.47 6.56 11.02
CA MET A 72 2.12 5.61 11.94
C MET A 72 3.64 5.57 11.75
N GLY A 73 4.12 5.73 10.52
CA GLY A 73 5.55 5.87 10.22
C GLY A 73 6.17 7.11 10.85
N ALA A 74 5.42 8.22 10.88
CA ALA A 74 5.83 9.47 11.51
C ALA A 74 6.09 9.33 13.01
N ALA A 75 5.50 8.34 13.69
CA ALA A 75 5.83 8.01 15.08
C ALA A 75 7.28 7.53 15.26
N TYR A 76 7.93 7.04 14.20
CA TYR A 76 9.37 6.73 14.18
C TYR A 76 10.24 7.95 13.86
N GLY A 77 9.63 9.11 13.60
CA GLY A 77 10.28 10.37 13.30
C GLY A 77 10.78 10.51 11.85
N PRO A 78 11.72 11.44 11.59
CA PRO A 78 12.18 11.77 10.24
C PRO A 78 12.82 10.62 9.44
N ALA A 79 13.16 9.51 10.09
CA ALA A 79 13.60 8.29 9.40
C ALA A 79 12.55 7.77 8.40
N ALA A 80 11.26 8.04 8.65
CA ALA A 80 10.17 7.73 7.71
C ALA A 80 10.37 8.42 6.35
N TYR A 81 10.91 9.63 6.31
CA TYR A 81 11.15 10.35 5.05
C TYR A 81 12.16 9.64 4.16
N ILE A 82 13.25 9.14 4.75
CA ILE A 82 14.27 8.39 4.01
C ILE A 82 13.60 7.18 3.36
N TRP A 83 12.82 6.43 4.13
CA TRP A 83 12.17 5.24 3.63
C TRP A 83 11.11 5.54 2.55
N ILE A 84 10.26 6.55 2.76
CA ILE A 84 9.27 6.97 1.76
C ILE A 84 9.98 7.35 0.45
N VAL A 85 11.01 8.20 0.49
CA VAL A 85 11.70 8.66 -0.72
C VAL A 85 12.48 7.54 -1.40
N VAL A 86 13.36 6.85 -0.67
CA VAL A 86 14.24 5.82 -1.24
C VAL A 86 13.44 4.60 -1.66
N GLY A 87 12.53 4.14 -0.80
CA GLY A 87 11.62 3.03 -1.09
C GLY A 87 10.76 3.32 -2.31
N CYS A 88 10.11 4.49 -2.37
CA CYS A 88 9.24 4.84 -3.49
C CYS A 88 10.00 4.88 -4.83
N ILE A 89 11.13 5.58 -4.89
CA ILE A 89 11.86 5.78 -6.16
C ILE A 89 12.52 4.48 -6.65
N LEU A 90 13.27 3.81 -5.78
CA LEU A 90 14.15 2.71 -6.18
C LEU A 90 13.46 1.34 -6.11
N MET A 91 12.38 1.22 -5.35
CA MET A 91 11.73 -0.06 -5.09
C MET A 91 10.26 -0.05 -5.50
N GLY A 92 9.39 0.74 -4.87
CA GLY A 92 7.95 0.73 -5.11
C GLY A 92 7.59 1.06 -6.55
N ALA A 93 8.12 2.15 -7.09
CA ALA A 93 7.79 2.58 -8.45
C ALA A 93 8.37 1.62 -9.51
N VAL A 94 9.51 0.97 -9.21
CA VAL A 94 10.07 -0.12 -10.02
C VAL A 94 9.16 -1.34 -9.95
N HIS A 95 8.74 -1.75 -8.76
CA HIS A 95 7.84 -2.87 -8.52
C HIS A 95 6.53 -2.70 -9.30
N ASP A 96 5.87 -1.55 -9.20
CA ASP A 96 4.59 -1.28 -9.87
C ASP A 96 4.77 -1.25 -11.39
N PHE A 97 5.84 -0.62 -11.87
CA PHE A 97 6.18 -0.61 -13.29
C PHE A 97 6.38 -2.03 -13.85
N PHE A 98 7.16 -2.87 -13.17
CA PHE A 98 7.39 -4.24 -13.60
C PHE A 98 6.14 -5.11 -13.48
N ALA A 99 5.33 -4.95 -12.43
CA ALA A 99 4.05 -5.63 -12.28
C ALA A 99 3.12 -5.34 -13.46
N GLY A 100 2.97 -4.06 -13.81
CA GLY A 100 2.18 -3.63 -14.96
C GLY A 100 2.76 -4.09 -16.30
N MET A 101 4.07 -3.93 -16.52
CA MET A 101 4.74 -4.33 -17.76
C MET A 101 4.74 -5.85 -17.99
N MET A 102 4.94 -6.64 -16.94
CA MET A 102 4.80 -8.09 -17.03
C MET A 102 3.36 -8.45 -17.36
N SER A 103 2.35 -7.84 -16.73
CA SER A 103 0.96 -8.12 -17.09
C SER A 103 0.64 -7.78 -18.54
N LEU A 104 1.03 -6.58 -19.01
CA LEU A 104 0.91 -6.14 -20.40
C LEU A 104 1.48 -7.18 -21.37
N ARG A 105 2.73 -7.60 -21.13
CA ARG A 105 3.46 -8.52 -22.02
C ARG A 105 3.04 -9.98 -21.89
N ASN A 106 2.22 -10.31 -20.90
CA ASN A 106 1.67 -11.65 -20.69
C ASN A 106 0.15 -11.67 -20.92
N GLY A 107 -0.39 -10.75 -21.73
CA GLY A 107 -1.78 -10.77 -22.18
C GLY A 107 -2.79 -10.31 -21.12
N GLY A 108 -2.37 -9.44 -20.20
CA GLY A 108 -3.21 -8.97 -19.08
C GLY A 108 -3.36 -9.98 -17.94
N ALA A 109 -2.42 -10.94 -17.82
CA ALA A 109 -2.43 -11.95 -16.78
C ALA A 109 -2.33 -11.33 -15.38
N ASN A 110 -2.97 -11.98 -14.39
CA ASN A 110 -2.87 -11.60 -12.98
C ASN A 110 -1.48 -11.96 -12.41
N MET A 111 -1.15 -11.43 -11.24
CA MET A 111 0.18 -11.63 -10.65
C MET A 111 0.48 -13.10 -10.24
N PRO A 112 -0.46 -13.87 -9.67
CA PRO A 112 -0.23 -15.30 -9.42
C PRO A 112 0.13 -16.12 -10.66
N ASP A 113 -0.52 -15.86 -11.79
CA ASP A 113 -0.22 -16.54 -13.06
C ASP A 113 1.15 -16.14 -13.62
N ILE A 114 1.51 -14.85 -13.52
CA ILE A 114 2.83 -14.35 -13.90
C ILE A 114 3.90 -15.00 -13.02
N THR A 115 3.73 -14.99 -11.70
CA THR A 115 4.64 -15.65 -10.76
C THR A 115 4.78 -17.14 -11.06
N GLY A 116 3.68 -17.83 -11.38
CA GLY A 116 3.71 -19.23 -11.80
C GLY A 116 4.52 -19.49 -13.08
N ARG A 117 4.44 -18.57 -14.04
CA ARG A 117 5.17 -18.65 -15.31
C ARG A 117 6.69 -18.51 -15.14
N TYR A 118 7.13 -17.61 -14.26
CA TYR A 118 8.57 -17.31 -14.11
C TYR A 118 9.25 -18.02 -12.94
N LEU A 119 8.53 -18.33 -11.86
CA LEU A 119 9.06 -18.98 -10.66
C LEU A 119 8.50 -20.40 -10.41
N GLY A 120 7.54 -20.84 -11.22
CA GLY A 120 6.96 -22.18 -11.15
C GLY A 120 5.71 -22.31 -10.28
N ASN A 121 5.06 -23.47 -10.38
CA ASN A 121 3.73 -23.69 -9.79
C ASN A 121 3.71 -23.64 -8.24
N THR A 122 4.81 -24.03 -7.58
CA THR A 122 4.93 -23.90 -6.13
C THR A 122 4.81 -22.44 -5.71
N MET A 123 5.53 -21.55 -6.39
CA MET A 123 5.50 -20.11 -6.09
C MET A 123 4.16 -19.48 -6.46
N LYS A 124 3.45 -19.98 -7.48
CA LYS A 124 2.06 -19.58 -7.75
C LYS A 124 1.13 -19.88 -6.56
N LYS A 125 1.26 -21.06 -5.93
CA LYS A 125 0.45 -21.41 -4.75
C LYS A 125 0.78 -20.52 -3.55
N VAL A 126 2.08 -20.29 -3.29
CA VAL A 126 2.54 -19.37 -2.23
C VAL A 126 2.00 -17.96 -2.46
N MET A 127 2.08 -17.47 -3.70
CA MET A 127 1.55 -16.17 -4.10
C MET A 127 0.05 -16.05 -3.85
N ASN A 128 -0.75 -17.07 -4.24
CA ASN A 128 -2.18 -17.09 -3.97
C ASN A 128 -2.51 -17.02 -2.48
N PHE A 129 -1.77 -17.75 -1.64
CA PHE A 129 -1.94 -17.70 -0.20
C PHE A 129 -1.66 -16.31 0.37
N ILE A 130 -0.54 -15.69 -0.02
CA ILE A 130 -0.17 -14.35 0.46
C ILE A 130 -1.17 -13.29 -0.02
N VAL A 131 -1.63 -13.38 -1.27
CA VAL A 131 -2.69 -12.49 -1.80
C VAL A 131 -3.97 -12.66 -0.99
N ALA A 132 -4.41 -13.88 -0.71
CA ALA A 132 -5.61 -14.12 0.10
C ALA A 132 -5.46 -13.55 1.53
N PHE A 133 -4.31 -13.79 2.16
CA PHE A 133 -4.00 -13.23 3.47
C PHE A 133 -4.02 -11.69 3.47
N LEU A 134 -3.36 -11.06 2.49
CA LEU A 134 -3.32 -9.60 2.38
C LEU A 134 -4.71 -9.01 2.12
N LEU A 135 -5.52 -9.61 1.23
CA LEU A 135 -6.87 -9.11 0.95
C LEU A 135 -7.78 -9.18 2.17
N LEU A 136 -7.62 -10.22 3.01
CA LEU A 136 -8.31 -10.29 4.30
C LEU A 136 -7.87 -9.16 5.23
N ALA A 137 -6.55 -8.98 5.41
CA ALA A 137 -6.01 -7.95 6.29
C ALA A 137 -6.42 -6.53 5.84
N VAL A 138 -6.35 -6.26 4.53
CA VAL A 138 -6.82 -5.00 3.93
C VAL A 138 -8.30 -4.81 4.22
N GLY A 139 -9.13 -5.83 3.95
CA GLY A 139 -10.56 -5.80 4.24
C GLY A 139 -10.86 -5.46 5.69
N VAL A 140 -10.19 -6.09 6.65
CA VAL A 140 -10.33 -5.80 8.09
C VAL A 140 -9.93 -4.36 8.41
N SER A 141 -8.76 -3.91 7.94
CA SER A 141 -8.28 -2.54 8.21
C SER A 141 -9.18 -1.46 7.61
N PHE A 142 -9.82 -1.75 6.48
CA PHE A 142 -10.70 -0.83 5.75
C PHE A 142 -12.14 -0.87 6.27
N VAL A 143 -12.43 -1.72 7.26
CA VAL A 143 -13.65 -1.63 8.09
C VAL A 143 -13.35 -0.91 9.39
N THR A 144 -12.26 -1.28 10.07
CA THR A 144 -11.93 -0.72 11.39
C THR A 144 -11.64 0.77 11.37
N GLY A 145 -10.85 1.26 10.40
CA GLY A 145 -10.52 2.69 10.25
C GLY A 145 -11.76 3.59 10.08
N PRO A 146 -12.63 3.32 9.09
CA PRO A 146 -13.90 4.04 8.95
C PRO A 146 -14.78 3.96 10.20
N SER A 147 -14.92 2.79 10.83
CA SER A 147 -15.73 2.65 12.04
C SER A 147 -15.20 3.48 13.20
N ASP A 148 -13.87 3.60 13.36
CA ASP A 148 -13.26 4.46 14.36
C ASP A 148 -13.63 5.94 14.14
N LEU A 149 -13.51 6.41 12.89
CA LEU A 149 -13.86 7.79 12.57
C LEU A 149 -15.36 8.05 12.76
N ILE A 150 -16.24 7.20 12.23
CA ILE A 150 -17.70 7.41 12.38
C ILE A 150 -18.09 7.38 13.87
N ALA A 151 -17.54 6.46 14.66
CA ALA A 151 -17.79 6.41 16.10
C ALA A 151 -17.40 7.71 16.80
N SER A 152 -16.24 8.28 16.46
CA SER A 152 -15.81 9.58 16.99
C SER A 152 -16.71 10.75 16.56
N LEU A 153 -17.28 10.70 15.36
CA LEU A 153 -18.15 11.75 14.84
C LEU A 153 -19.58 11.68 15.37
N THR A 154 -20.10 10.48 15.68
CA THR A 154 -21.51 10.28 16.06
C THR A 154 -21.71 9.98 17.54
N GLY A 155 -20.65 9.66 18.29
CA GLY A 155 -20.74 9.20 19.69
C GLY A 155 -21.37 7.81 19.84
N VAL A 156 -21.62 7.10 18.75
CA VAL A 156 -22.15 5.72 18.73
C VAL A 156 -20.99 4.75 18.77
N SER A 157 -21.14 3.61 19.45
CA SER A 157 -20.04 2.65 19.61
C SER A 157 -19.49 2.15 18.27
N LYS A 158 -18.16 2.00 18.20
CA LYS A 158 -17.45 1.42 17.05
C LYS A 158 -18.07 0.09 16.62
N GLU A 159 -18.47 -0.75 17.57
CA GLU A 159 -19.02 -2.08 17.30
C GLU A 159 -20.32 -2.03 16.49
N ILE A 160 -21.20 -1.06 16.74
CA ILE A 160 -22.42 -0.86 15.92
C ILE A 160 -22.03 -0.52 14.47
N TRP A 161 -21.06 0.37 14.28
CA TRP A 161 -20.59 0.73 12.94
C TRP A 161 -19.89 -0.42 12.22
N LEU A 162 -19.15 -1.28 12.94
CA LEU A 162 -18.61 -2.51 12.37
C LEU A 162 -19.74 -3.39 11.80
N TYR A 163 -20.82 -3.61 12.56
CA TYR A 163 -21.97 -4.40 12.09
C TYR A 163 -22.63 -3.78 10.85
N VAL A 164 -22.82 -2.46 10.82
CA VAL A 164 -23.41 -1.75 9.68
C VAL A 164 -22.55 -1.92 8.43
N ILE A 165 -21.24 -1.72 8.52
CA ILE A 165 -20.32 -1.84 7.37
C ILE A 165 -20.24 -3.29 6.89
N PHE A 166 -20.16 -4.27 7.80
CA PHE A 166 -20.16 -5.68 7.42
C PHE A 166 -21.46 -6.13 6.77
N ALA A 167 -22.62 -5.65 7.25
CA ALA A 167 -23.90 -5.90 6.60
C ALA A 167 -23.91 -5.35 5.17
N TYR A 168 -23.40 -4.13 4.98
CA TYR A 168 -23.21 -3.55 3.65
C TYR A 168 -22.28 -4.41 2.77
N TYR A 169 -21.12 -4.85 3.26
CA TYR A 169 -20.20 -5.70 2.49
C TYR A 169 -20.79 -7.07 2.13
N LEU A 170 -21.51 -7.70 3.05
CA LEU A 170 -22.15 -8.96 2.75
C LEU A 170 -23.18 -8.79 1.63
N LEU A 171 -23.96 -7.71 1.63
CA LEU A 171 -24.88 -7.40 0.53
C LEU A 171 -24.14 -7.07 -0.76
N ALA A 172 -23.10 -6.22 -0.70
CA ALA A 172 -22.34 -5.79 -1.86
C ALA A 172 -21.60 -6.95 -2.54
N THR A 173 -21.03 -7.89 -1.78
CA THR A 173 -20.32 -9.06 -2.35
C THR A 173 -21.22 -10.03 -3.08
N LEU A 174 -22.54 -9.99 -2.82
CA LEU A 174 -23.55 -10.79 -3.51
C LEU A 174 -24.06 -10.14 -4.80
N LEU A 175 -23.99 -8.82 -4.91
CA LEU A 175 -24.50 -8.04 -6.05
C LEU A 175 -23.45 -7.89 -7.20
N PRO A 176 -23.90 -7.72 -8.46
CA PRO A 176 -23.03 -7.37 -9.58
C PRO A 176 -22.40 -5.96 -9.42
N ILE A 177 -21.19 -5.77 -9.95
CA ILE A 177 -20.33 -4.60 -9.67
C ILE A 177 -20.67 -3.34 -10.50
N ASP A 178 -21.46 -3.50 -11.56
CA ASP A 178 -21.21 -2.80 -12.84
C ASP A 178 -21.72 -1.35 -12.98
N LYS A 179 -22.42 -0.76 -11.98
CA LYS A 179 -23.05 0.58 -12.21
C LYS A 179 -22.68 1.69 -11.23
N ILE A 180 -22.32 1.37 -9.99
CA ILE A 180 -22.15 2.39 -8.94
C ILE A 180 -20.66 2.76 -8.80
N ILE A 181 -19.78 1.77 -8.78
CA ILE A 181 -18.37 1.96 -8.43
C ILE A 181 -17.60 2.73 -9.50
N GLY A 182 -17.74 2.36 -10.78
CA GLY A 182 -17.02 3.01 -11.88
C GLY A 182 -17.38 4.50 -12.10
N THR A 183 -18.59 4.90 -11.71
CA THR A 183 -19.05 6.30 -11.81
C THR A 183 -18.55 7.14 -10.63
N ILE A 184 -18.51 6.57 -9.41
CA ILE A 184 -18.19 7.30 -8.18
C ILE A 184 -16.66 7.35 -7.93
N TYR A 185 -15.92 6.31 -8.32
CA TYR A 185 -14.47 6.20 -8.11
C TYR A 185 -13.67 7.44 -8.51
N PRO A 186 -13.86 8.04 -9.71
CA PRO A 186 -13.11 9.23 -10.10
C PRO A 186 -13.26 10.41 -9.15
N TYR A 187 -14.46 10.62 -8.58
CA TYR A 187 -14.72 11.70 -7.62
C TYR A 187 -14.07 11.44 -6.26
N MET A 188 -14.04 10.18 -5.84
CA MET A 188 -13.37 9.74 -4.61
C MET A 188 -11.87 9.99 -4.67
N GLY A 189 -11.25 9.80 -5.85
CA GLY A 189 -9.82 10.05 -6.05
C GLY A 189 -9.48 11.51 -6.15
N ALA A 190 -10.35 12.30 -6.78
CA ALA A 190 -10.23 13.74 -6.74
C ALA A 190 -10.28 14.27 -5.30
N ALA A 191 -11.15 13.71 -4.44
CA ALA A 191 -11.21 14.09 -3.04
C ALA A 191 -9.92 13.76 -2.28
N LEU A 192 -9.31 12.58 -2.49
CA LEU A 192 -8.03 12.21 -1.87
C LEU A 192 -6.86 13.08 -2.34
N LEU A 193 -6.78 13.39 -3.64
CA LEU A 193 -5.76 14.30 -4.17
C LEU A 193 -5.93 15.72 -3.65
N PHE A 194 -7.17 16.21 -3.62
CA PHE A 194 -7.48 17.54 -3.08
C PHE A 194 -7.17 17.62 -1.58
N MET A 195 -7.46 16.56 -0.83
CA MET A 195 -7.10 16.45 0.58
C MET A 195 -5.59 16.60 0.78
N ALA A 196 -4.79 15.78 0.08
CA ALA A 196 -3.34 15.81 0.20
C ALA A 196 -2.74 17.16 -0.25
N LEU A 197 -3.26 17.75 -1.33
CA LEU A 197 -2.83 19.07 -1.79
C LEU A 197 -3.18 20.17 -0.79
N GLY A 198 -4.41 20.18 -0.28
CA GLY A 198 -4.88 21.16 0.70
C GLY A 198 -4.07 21.10 1.99
N VAL A 199 -3.87 19.90 2.55
CA VAL A 199 -3.04 19.69 3.73
C VAL A 199 -1.59 20.10 3.46
N GLY A 200 -1.03 19.77 2.29
CA GLY A 200 0.33 20.17 1.92
C GLY A 200 0.52 21.69 1.80
N ILE A 201 -0.47 22.41 1.25
CA ILE A 201 -0.44 23.87 1.16
C ILE A 201 -0.51 24.50 2.56
N MET A 202 -1.43 24.03 3.40
CA MET A 202 -1.58 24.54 4.78
C MET A 202 -0.36 24.24 5.64
N LEU A 203 0.27 23.08 5.43
CA LEU A 203 1.52 22.70 6.07
C LEU A 203 2.65 23.70 5.73
N ILE A 204 2.83 24.04 4.46
CA ILE A 204 3.85 25.01 4.02
C ILE A 204 3.52 26.41 4.54
N ALA A 205 2.26 26.85 4.42
CA ALA A 205 1.83 28.16 4.89
C ALA A 205 2.02 28.30 6.42
N GLY A 206 1.69 27.24 7.17
CA GLY A 206 1.84 27.18 8.62
C GLY A 206 3.30 27.22 9.09
N ASP A 207 4.22 26.58 8.36
CA ASP A 207 5.65 26.67 8.66
C ASP A 207 6.21 28.08 8.37
N ILE A 208 5.82 28.69 7.24
CA ILE A 208 6.21 30.06 6.89
C ILE A 208 5.68 31.08 7.91
N SER A 209 4.45 30.89 8.41
CA SER A 209 3.87 31.78 9.42
C SER A 209 4.33 31.50 10.86
N GLY A 210 5.11 30.43 11.08
CA GLY A 210 5.51 29.97 12.41
C GLY A 210 4.39 29.35 13.24
N ALA A 211 3.27 28.95 12.62
CA ALA A 211 2.15 28.30 13.29
C ALA A 211 2.43 26.83 13.63
N HIS A 212 3.22 26.15 12.78
CA HIS A 212 3.65 24.77 12.97
C HIS A 212 5.12 24.64 12.56
N GLU A 213 5.89 23.77 13.22
CA GLU A 213 7.29 23.53 12.87
C GLU A 213 7.44 22.16 12.20
N MET A 214 7.99 22.12 10.99
CA MET A 214 8.32 20.85 10.34
C MET A 214 9.63 20.28 10.89
N VAL A 215 9.60 19.02 11.32
CA VAL A 215 10.77 18.31 11.85
C VAL A 215 11.79 18.07 10.76
N GLU A 216 13.02 18.54 10.97
CA GLU A 216 14.13 18.34 10.03
C GLU A 216 14.86 17.01 10.24
N LEU A 217 15.34 16.43 9.15
CA LEU A 217 16.24 15.28 9.19
C LEU A 217 17.68 15.75 9.46
N THR A 218 18.19 15.39 10.62
CA THR A 218 19.54 15.69 11.09
C THR A 218 20.13 14.45 11.77
N PRO A 219 21.45 14.37 11.99
CA PRO A 219 22.04 13.29 12.77
C PRO A 219 21.40 13.11 14.17
N GLN A 220 20.92 14.19 14.77
CA GLN A 220 20.27 14.18 16.09
C GLN A 220 18.83 13.65 16.04
N THR A 221 18.12 13.90 14.93
CA THR A 221 16.73 13.43 14.75
C THR A 221 16.68 12.05 14.09
N LEU A 222 17.79 11.53 13.57
CA LEU A 222 17.89 10.16 13.04
C LEU A 222 18.08 9.14 14.16
N LYS A 223 17.01 8.91 14.92
CA LYS A 223 16.89 7.90 15.98
C LYS A 223 15.50 7.27 15.96
N ASN A 224 15.28 6.22 16.76
CA ASN A 224 13.93 5.69 16.95
C ASN A 224 13.15 6.61 17.91
N TRP A 225 12.09 7.24 17.41
CA TRP A 225 11.21 8.11 18.21
C TRP A 225 9.98 7.40 18.78
N HIS A 226 9.77 6.13 18.44
CA HIS A 226 8.58 5.40 18.87
C HIS A 226 8.53 5.32 20.40
N PHE A 227 7.34 5.48 21.02
CA PHE A 227 7.19 5.49 22.49
C PHE A 227 7.64 4.18 23.17
N ASP A 228 7.55 3.07 22.43
CA ASP A 228 8.02 1.75 22.83
C ASP A 228 9.03 1.20 21.82
N PRO A 229 10.31 1.64 21.87
CA PRO A 229 11.35 1.24 20.92
C PRO A 229 11.74 -0.23 21.00
N ALA A 230 11.45 -0.91 22.12
CA ALA A 230 11.81 -2.30 22.34
C ALA A 230 10.93 -3.24 21.50
N ASP A 231 9.61 -3.02 21.53
CA ASP A 231 8.67 -3.76 20.69
C ASP A 231 8.59 -3.20 19.26
N ASN A 232 8.99 -1.94 19.05
CA ASN A 232 8.88 -1.22 17.77
C ASN A 232 10.25 -0.72 17.29
N ILE A 233 11.14 -1.67 17.04
CA ILE A 233 12.51 -1.39 16.58
C ILE A 233 12.46 -0.78 15.17
N LEU A 234 13.13 0.36 14.98
CA LEU A 234 13.14 1.10 13.71
C LEU A 234 13.30 0.20 12.46
N VAL A 235 14.33 -0.65 12.47
CA VAL A 235 14.52 -1.69 11.44
C VAL A 235 14.21 -3.04 12.08
N PRO A 236 13.23 -3.82 11.58
CA PRO A 236 12.53 -3.68 10.31
C PRO A 236 11.14 -3.01 10.37
N MET A 237 10.67 -2.57 11.54
CA MET A 237 9.25 -2.21 11.74
C MET A 237 8.80 -1.04 10.86
N LEU A 238 9.62 0.00 10.71
CA LEU A 238 9.30 1.15 9.86
C LEU A 238 8.97 0.72 8.42
N PHE A 239 9.72 -0.25 7.89
CA PHE A 239 9.51 -0.78 6.54
C PHE A 239 8.20 -1.54 6.41
N ILE A 240 7.73 -2.20 7.48
CA ILE A 240 6.44 -2.89 7.51
C ILE A 240 5.29 -1.88 7.62
N VAL A 241 5.39 -0.94 8.57
CA VAL A 241 4.36 0.05 8.87
C VAL A 241 4.10 0.97 7.67
N VAL A 242 5.16 1.48 7.06
CA VAL A 242 5.11 2.33 5.86
C VAL A 242 5.32 1.46 4.62
N SER A 243 4.45 0.47 4.43
CA SER A 243 4.46 -0.33 3.20
C SER A 243 3.90 0.49 2.03
N CYS A 244 2.61 0.83 2.07
CA CYS A 244 2.01 1.80 1.15
C CYS A 244 2.66 3.19 1.28
N GLY A 245 2.90 3.86 0.16
CA GLY A 245 3.72 5.08 0.06
C GLY A 245 5.20 4.85 -0.26
N ALA A 246 5.79 3.72 0.16
CA ALA A 246 7.18 3.36 -0.16
C ALA A 246 7.28 2.17 -1.12
N ILE A 247 6.61 1.06 -0.83
CA ILE A 247 6.47 -0.11 -1.70
C ILE A 247 5.33 -1.00 -1.22
N SER A 248 4.40 -1.34 -2.12
CA SER A 248 3.19 -2.06 -1.77
C SER A 248 2.94 -3.25 -2.67
N GLY A 249 2.94 -4.44 -2.10
CA GLY A 249 2.60 -5.66 -2.81
C GLY A 249 1.15 -5.65 -3.30
N PHE A 250 0.23 -5.01 -2.57
CA PHE A 250 -1.17 -4.88 -3.00
C PHE A 250 -1.29 -4.25 -4.40
N HIS A 251 -0.41 -3.31 -4.77
CA HIS A 251 -0.46 -2.65 -6.07
C HIS A 251 -0.22 -3.63 -7.22
N SER A 252 0.51 -4.73 -6.99
CA SER A 252 0.72 -5.79 -7.97
C SER A 252 -0.57 -6.56 -8.29
N THR A 253 -1.58 -6.51 -7.41
CA THR A 253 -2.91 -7.08 -7.66
C THR A 253 -3.78 -6.16 -8.49
N GLN A 254 -3.57 -4.85 -8.40
CA GLN A 254 -4.34 -3.81 -9.08
C GLN A 254 -3.76 -3.46 -10.46
N SER A 255 -2.44 -3.42 -10.59
CA SER A 255 -1.74 -3.04 -11.82
C SER A 255 -2.13 -3.90 -13.04
N PRO A 256 -2.36 -5.23 -12.92
CA PRO A 256 -2.88 -6.04 -14.02
C PRO A 256 -4.22 -5.58 -14.58
N LEU A 257 -5.12 -5.05 -13.74
CA LEU A 257 -6.41 -4.54 -14.20
C LEU A 257 -6.20 -3.33 -15.11
N MET A 258 -5.29 -2.44 -14.75
CA MET A 258 -4.97 -1.25 -15.55
C MET A 258 -4.12 -1.56 -16.78
N ALA A 259 -3.29 -2.61 -16.72
CA ALA A 259 -2.56 -3.12 -17.88
C ALA A 259 -3.51 -3.55 -19.02
N ARG A 260 -4.67 -4.12 -18.69
CA ARG A 260 -5.67 -4.54 -19.70
C ARG A 260 -6.34 -3.38 -20.43
N CYS A 261 -6.22 -2.15 -19.90
CA CYS A 261 -6.84 -0.96 -20.47
C CYS A 261 -5.85 0.00 -21.17
N LEU A 262 -4.55 -0.27 -21.08
CA LEU A 262 -3.51 0.56 -21.64
C LEU A 262 -3.43 0.44 -23.16
N LYS A 263 -3.41 1.58 -23.85
CA LYS A 263 -3.32 1.64 -25.32
C LYS A 263 -1.91 1.34 -25.87
N ASN A 264 -0.88 1.53 -25.06
CA ASN A 264 0.51 1.48 -25.52
C ASN A 264 1.47 1.25 -24.34
N GLU A 265 2.56 0.52 -24.54
CA GLU A 265 3.59 0.30 -23.51
C GLU A 265 4.25 1.60 -23.04
N LYS A 266 4.38 2.63 -23.89
CA LYS A 266 4.96 3.93 -23.53
C LYS A 266 4.22 4.64 -22.40
N TYR A 267 2.96 4.26 -22.16
CA TYR A 267 2.15 4.81 -21.09
C TYR A 267 2.30 4.04 -19.76
N ALA A 268 3.08 2.96 -19.73
CA ALA A 268 3.34 2.21 -18.50
C ALA A 268 4.10 3.05 -17.46
N ARG A 269 5.04 3.91 -17.89
CA ARG A 269 5.77 4.79 -16.96
C ARG A 269 4.85 5.79 -16.26
N PRO A 270 4.07 6.64 -16.97
CA PRO A 270 3.17 7.56 -16.28
C PRO A 270 2.12 6.81 -15.44
N VAL A 271 1.57 5.69 -15.94
CA VAL A 271 0.49 4.97 -15.24
C VAL A 271 0.95 4.24 -14.00
N PHE A 272 2.06 3.49 -14.02
CA PHE A 272 2.47 2.64 -12.90
C PHE A 272 3.56 3.29 -12.04
N TYR A 273 4.66 3.72 -12.67
CA TYR A 273 5.75 4.39 -11.95
C TYR A 273 5.27 5.76 -11.43
N GLY A 274 4.58 6.52 -12.27
CA GLY A 274 4.07 7.84 -11.93
C GLY A 274 3.01 7.83 -10.83
N SER A 275 2.09 6.85 -10.83
CA SER A 275 1.08 6.74 -9.77
C SER A 275 1.72 6.44 -8.42
N MET A 276 2.75 5.58 -8.38
CA MET A 276 3.47 5.26 -7.16
C MET A 276 4.24 6.47 -6.61
N ILE A 277 4.86 7.28 -7.48
CA ILE A 277 5.50 8.54 -7.07
C ILE A 277 4.48 9.53 -6.51
N ALA A 278 3.31 9.66 -7.16
CA ALA A 278 2.23 10.50 -6.65
C ALA A 278 1.76 10.03 -5.26
N GLU A 279 1.65 8.73 -5.04
CA GLU A 279 1.35 8.16 -3.73
C GLU A 279 2.44 8.45 -2.69
N GLY A 280 3.71 8.34 -3.07
CA GLY A 280 4.84 8.71 -2.21
C GLY A 280 4.81 10.17 -1.78
N ILE A 281 4.35 11.08 -2.66
CA ILE A 281 4.12 12.50 -2.32
C ILE A 281 3.01 12.63 -1.28
N VAL A 282 1.89 11.91 -1.46
CA VAL A 282 0.80 11.88 -0.46
C VAL A 282 1.31 11.38 0.89
N ALA A 283 2.11 10.30 0.91
CA ALA A 283 2.70 9.78 2.13
C ALA A 283 3.66 10.78 2.79
N MET A 284 4.47 11.49 2.01
CA MET A 284 5.35 12.55 2.53
C MET A 284 4.55 13.69 3.18
N VAL A 285 3.44 14.12 2.56
CA VAL A 285 2.57 15.14 3.13
C VAL A 285 2.00 14.66 4.47
N TRP A 286 1.44 13.45 4.53
CA TRP A 286 0.79 12.96 5.74
C TRP A 286 1.74 12.64 6.89
N ALA A 287 2.93 12.09 6.60
CA ALA A 287 3.95 11.90 7.63
C ALA A 287 4.38 13.24 8.23
N THR A 288 4.56 14.26 7.38
CA THR A 288 4.98 15.60 7.83
C THR A 288 3.86 16.32 8.56
N ALA A 289 2.64 16.27 8.04
CA ALA A 289 1.48 16.88 8.65
C ALA A 289 1.21 16.32 10.05
N ALA A 290 1.31 14.99 10.22
CA ALA A 290 1.16 14.38 11.53
C ALA A 290 2.20 14.86 12.53
N MET A 291 3.49 14.84 12.18
CA MET A 291 4.54 15.35 13.08
C MET A 291 4.34 16.85 13.37
N ALA A 292 4.06 17.68 12.37
CA ALA A 292 3.92 19.12 12.56
C ALA A 292 2.69 19.47 13.40
N PHE A 293 1.56 18.80 13.18
CA PHE A 293 0.30 19.07 13.89
C PHE A 293 0.37 18.71 15.37
N PHE A 294 1.00 17.59 15.71
CA PHE A 294 1.12 17.12 17.08
C PHE A 294 2.38 17.61 17.80
N GLY A 295 3.10 18.61 17.28
CA GLY A 295 4.26 19.20 17.95
C GLY A 295 5.53 18.33 17.93
N GLY A 296 5.69 17.52 16.89
CA GLY A 296 6.85 16.65 16.65
C GLY A 296 6.53 15.16 16.78
N PRO A 297 7.54 14.28 16.60
CA PRO A 297 7.33 12.84 16.69
C PRO A 297 6.92 12.41 18.11
N GLN A 298 7.44 13.08 19.14
CA GLN A 298 7.09 12.80 20.53
C GLN A 298 5.63 13.11 20.81
N GLY A 299 5.15 14.32 20.49
CA GLY A 299 3.76 14.68 20.73
C GLY A 299 2.77 13.86 19.90
N LEU A 300 3.17 13.39 18.70
CA LEU A 300 2.39 12.40 17.95
C LEU A 300 2.31 11.05 18.71
N ASN A 301 3.43 10.57 19.25
CA ASN A 301 3.44 9.35 20.05
C ASN A 301 2.56 9.48 21.30
N ASP A 302 2.69 10.59 22.03
CA ASP A 302 1.89 10.86 23.24
C ASP A 302 0.39 10.92 22.91
N ALA A 303 0.02 11.58 21.80
CA ALA A 303 -1.36 11.61 21.33
C ALA A 303 -1.91 10.21 20.98
N MET A 304 -1.09 9.31 20.46
CA MET A 304 -1.50 7.94 20.11
C MET A 304 -1.60 7.02 21.33
N THR A 305 -0.82 7.27 22.39
CA THR A 305 -0.74 6.39 23.57
C THR A 305 -1.56 6.89 24.76
N GLU A 306 -1.37 8.14 25.14
CA GLU A 306 -2.00 8.82 26.28
C GLU A 306 -3.34 9.44 25.86
N GLY A 307 -3.44 9.89 24.61
CA GLY A 307 -4.63 10.50 24.05
C GLY A 307 -4.66 12.01 24.22
N VAL A 308 -5.65 12.63 23.57
CA VAL A 308 -5.89 14.08 23.63
C VAL A 308 -7.33 14.32 24.07
N MET A 309 -7.55 15.41 24.81
CA MET A 309 -8.90 15.82 25.18
C MET A 309 -9.64 16.38 23.97
N ILE A 310 -10.70 15.69 23.54
CA ILE A 310 -11.60 16.12 22.47
C ILE A 310 -13.00 16.22 23.08
N ASP A 311 -13.58 17.42 23.08
CA ASP A 311 -14.92 17.69 23.62
C ASP A 311 -15.13 17.16 25.07
N GLY A 312 -14.09 17.23 25.90
CA GLY A 312 -14.11 16.77 27.29
C GLY A 312 -13.91 15.27 27.48
N VAL A 313 -13.64 14.51 26.42
CA VAL A 313 -13.37 13.07 26.47
C VAL A 313 -11.91 12.80 26.09
N LEU A 314 -11.20 12.06 26.94
CA LEU A 314 -9.85 11.58 26.63
C LEU A 314 -9.92 10.54 25.52
N THR A 315 -9.37 10.88 24.35
CA THR A 315 -9.45 10.06 23.14
C THR A 315 -8.06 9.72 22.63
N LYS A 316 -7.74 8.43 22.53
CA LYS A 316 -6.50 7.97 21.89
C LYS A 316 -6.58 8.21 20.38
N ILE A 317 -5.56 8.86 19.84
CA ILE A 317 -5.56 9.25 18.43
C ILE A 317 -5.19 8.05 17.56
N THR A 318 -6.16 7.56 16.78
CA THR A 318 -5.90 6.64 15.67
C THR A 318 -5.50 7.43 14.42
N PRO A 319 -4.88 6.81 13.40
CA PRO A 319 -4.60 7.50 12.15
C PRO A 319 -5.85 8.11 11.49
N ALA A 320 -7.02 7.48 11.65
CA ALA A 320 -8.29 7.99 11.14
C ALA A 320 -8.70 9.31 11.84
N ILE A 321 -8.58 9.35 13.17
CA ILE A 321 -8.88 10.53 13.98
C ILE A 321 -7.85 11.64 13.72
N ALA A 322 -6.56 11.29 13.57
CA ALA A 322 -5.52 12.25 13.20
C ALA A 322 -5.82 12.97 11.88
N VAL A 323 -6.25 12.24 10.85
CA VAL A 323 -6.66 12.83 9.57
C VAL A 323 -7.82 13.80 9.75
N ASP A 324 -8.84 13.43 10.53
CA ASP A 324 -9.99 14.28 10.78
C ASP A 324 -9.61 15.56 11.54
N MET A 325 -8.80 15.46 12.60
CA MET A 325 -8.31 16.60 13.36
C MET A 325 -7.51 17.57 12.49
N ILE A 326 -6.55 17.06 11.72
CA ILE A 326 -5.72 17.87 10.80
C ILE A 326 -6.61 18.54 9.75
N CYS A 327 -7.50 17.79 9.11
CA CYS A 327 -8.40 18.34 8.09
C CYS A 327 -9.34 19.41 8.67
N LYS A 328 -9.97 19.17 9.82
CA LYS A 328 -10.87 20.14 10.47
C LYS A 328 -10.13 21.40 10.89
N SER A 329 -8.94 21.25 11.47
CA SER A 329 -8.15 22.37 11.94
C SER A 329 -7.62 23.24 10.80
N TRP A 330 -7.04 22.61 9.76
CA TRP A 330 -6.35 23.35 8.70
C TRP A 330 -7.26 23.75 7.54
N LEU A 331 -8.30 22.96 7.23
CA LEU A 331 -9.17 23.19 6.06
C LEU A 331 -10.62 23.53 6.46
N GLY A 332 -10.91 23.64 7.76
CA GLY A 332 -12.23 24.00 8.28
C GLY A 332 -13.33 23.01 7.88
N LYS A 333 -14.54 23.54 7.63
CA LYS A 333 -15.73 22.74 7.28
C LYS A 333 -15.53 21.89 6.01
N VAL A 334 -14.81 22.43 5.03
CA VAL A 334 -14.49 21.72 3.78
C VAL A 334 -13.58 20.53 4.07
N GLY A 335 -12.59 20.71 4.93
CA GLY A 335 -11.73 19.64 5.43
C GLY A 335 -12.49 18.49 6.07
N ALA A 336 -13.47 18.79 6.93
CA ALA A 336 -14.28 17.78 7.60
C ALA A 336 -15.02 16.87 6.60
N VAL A 337 -15.62 17.45 5.55
CA VAL A 337 -16.34 16.69 4.52
C VAL A 337 -15.36 15.81 3.73
N ILE A 338 -14.21 16.35 3.37
CA ILE A 338 -13.19 15.62 2.60
C ILE A 338 -12.61 14.47 3.43
N ALA A 339 -12.38 14.67 4.75
CA ALA A 339 -11.95 13.62 5.67
C ALA A 339 -12.94 12.44 5.67
N VAL A 340 -14.25 12.71 5.75
CA VAL A 340 -15.26 11.66 5.65
C VAL A 340 -15.20 10.94 4.28
N ILE A 341 -15.07 11.67 3.18
CA ILE A 341 -14.96 11.03 1.86
C ILE A 341 -13.72 10.13 1.79
N GLY A 342 -12.54 10.65 2.15
CA GLY A 342 -11.27 9.94 2.01
C GLY A 342 -11.01 8.84 3.03
N VAL A 343 -11.54 8.98 4.24
CA VAL A 343 -11.29 8.05 5.37
C VAL A 343 -12.47 7.12 5.66
N VAL A 344 -13.68 7.47 5.21
CA VAL A 344 -14.86 6.60 5.36
C VAL A 344 -15.30 6.01 4.03
N ILE A 345 -15.64 6.85 3.04
CA ILE A 345 -16.25 6.36 1.80
C ILE A 345 -15.23 5.60 0.93
N CYS A 346 -14.01 6.15 0.77
CA CYS A 346 -12.93 5.49 0.01
C CYS A 346 -12.58 4.11 0.54
N PRO A 347 -12.26 3.96 1.84
CA PRO A 347 -11.85 2.67 2.36
C PRO A 347 -13.01 1.68 2.38
N ILE A 348 -14.25 2.13 2.65
CA ILE A 348 -15.42 1.25 2.58
C ILE A 348 -15.56 0.64 1.17
N THR A 349 -15.43 1.46 0.13
CA THR A 349 -15.59 0.96 -1.24
C THR A 349 -14.43 0.06 -1.64
N SER A 350 -13.19 0.41 -1.28
CA SER A 350 -12.03 -0.46 -1.51
C SER A 350 -12.10 -1.77 -0.70
N GLY A 351 -12.66 -1.74 0.51
CA GLY A 351 -12.85 -2.91 1.37
C GLY A 351 -13.83 -3.92 0.78
N ASP A 352 -14.94 -3.46 0.18
CA ASP A 352 -15.82 -4.32 -0.63
C ASP A 352 -15.03 -5.02 -1.74
N THR A 353 -14.24 -4.26 -2.52
CA THR A 353 -13.44 -4.85 -3.59
C THR A 353 -12.40 -5.86 -3.09
N ALA A 354 -11.83 -5.64 -1.91
CA ALA A 354 -10.88 -6.55 -1.28
C ALA A 354 -11.56 -7.87 -0.86
N PHE A 355 -12.69 -7.81 -0.15
CA PHE A 355 -13.44 -9.02 0.24
C PHE A 355 -14.00 -9.77 -0.97
N ARG A 356 -14.46 -9.05 -2.00
CA ARG A 356 -14.90 -9.65 -3.27
C ARG A 356 -13.74 -10.38 -3.95
N SER A 357 -12.57 -9.75 -4.05
CA SER A 357 -11.37 -10.35 -4.66
C SER A 357 -10.87 -11.55 -3.86
N LEU A 358 -10.97 -11.50 -2.52
CA LEU A 358 -10.63 -12.62 -1.65
C LEU A 358 -11.55 -13.82 -1.89
N ARG A 359 -12.87 -13.58 -1.95
CA ARG A 359 -13.85 -14.62 -2.28
C ARG A 359 -13.54 -15.27 -3.63
N LEU A 360 -13.27 -14.48 -4.66
CA LEU A 360 -12.94 -15.00 -5.99
C LEU A 360 -11.62 -15.80 -5.98
N THR A 361 -10.60 -15.30 -5.30
CA THR A 361 -9.31 -16.00 -5.14
C THR A 361 -9.49 -17.36 -4.46
N LEU A 362 -10.28 -17.41 -3.37
CA LEU A 362 -10.59 -18.68 -2.70
C LEU A 362 -11.47 -19.58 -3.56
N ALA A 363 -12.43 -19.02 -4.30
CA ALA A 363 -13.27 -19.78 -5.22
C ALA A 363 -12.45 -20.46 -6.32
N ASP A 364 -11.46 -19.77 -6.88
CA ASP A 364 -10.54 -20.33 -7.87
C ASP A 364 -9.66 -21.44 -7.26
N LEU A 365 -9.17 -21.25 -6.04
CA LEU A 365 -8.40 -22.26 -5.30
C LEU A 365 -9.22 -23.53 -5.03
N PHE A 366 -10.49 -23.37 -4.63
CA PHE A 366 -11.41 -24.48 -4.37
C PHE A 366 -12.13 -24.98 -5.63
N LYS A 367 -11.88 -24.39 -6.80
CA LYS A 367 -12.60 -24.66 -8.07
C LYS A 367 -14.12 -24.62 -7.91
N SER A 368 -14.62 -23.63 -7.15
CA SER A 368 -16.03 -23.48 -6.81
C SER A 368 -16.73 -22.50 -7.74
N ASP A 369 -17.74 -22.98 -8.47
CA ASP A 369 -18.58 -22.12 -9.33
C ASP A 369 -19.28 -21.02 -8.53
N GLN A 370 -19.11 -19.77 -8.97
CA GLN A 370 -19.65 -18.57 -8.32
C GLN A 370 -20.97 -18.08 -8.94
N LYS A 371 -21.60 -18.83 -9.86
CA LYS A 371 -22.94 -18.50 -10.35
C LYS A 371 -24.02 -18.59 -9.24
N PRO A 372 -24.13 -19.68 -8.45
CA PRO A 372 -25.18 -19.79 -7.43
C PRO A 372 -24.87 -18.96 -6.18
N ILE A 373 -25.87 -18.25 -5.65
CA ILE A 373 -25.74 -17.45 -4.41
C ILE A 373 -25.31 -18.32 -3.21
N SER A 374 -25.81 -19.56 -3.11
CA SER A 374 -25.41 -20.49 -2.04
C SER A 374 -23.91 -20.77 -2.02
N LYS A 375 -23.29 -20.96 -3.19
CA LYS A 375 -21.83 -21.16 -3.31
C LYS A 375 -21.05 -19.88 -3.03
N ARG A 376 -21.61 -18.70 -3.32
CA ARG A 376 -21.04 -17.41 -2.92
C ARG A 376 -21.03 -17.28 -1.39
N LEU A 377 -22.15 -17.58 -0.75
CA LEU A 377 -22.30 -17.51 0.71
C LEU A 377 -21.40 -18.51 1.45
N LEU A 378 -21.26 -19.73 0.92
CA LEU A 378 -20.40 -20.76 1.49
C LEU A 378 -18.95 -20.29 1.68
N ILE A 379 -18.44 -19.47 0.76
CA ILE A 379 -17.09 -18.90 0.85
C ILE A 379 -17.09 -17.57 1.64
N SER A 380 -18.12 -16.74 1.44
CA SER A 380 -18.16 -15.39 2.03
C SER A 380 -18.39 -15.41 3.53
N ILE A 381 -19.29 -16.25 4.05
CA ILE A 381 -19.63 -16.29 5.48
C ILE A 381 -18.40 -16.60 6.35
N PRO A 382 -17.58 -17.64 6.05
CA PRO A 382 -16.35 -17.89 6.80
C PRO A 382 -15.34 -16.73 6.74
N ILE A 383 -15.19 -16.10 5.58
CA ILE A 383 -14.31 -14.92 5.42
C ILE A 383 -14.79 -13.80 6.34
N PHE A 384 -16.07 -13.44 6.29
CA PHE A 384 -16.62 -12.34 7.08
C PHE A 384 -16.63 -12.63 8.58
N ALA A 385 -16.89 -13.88 8.97
CA ALA A 385 -16.77 -14.29 10.37
C ALA A 385 -15.34 -14.10 10.88
N LEU A 386 -14.34 -14.62 10.16
CA LEU A 386 -12.93 -14.45 10.50
C LEU A 386 -12.55 -12.97 10.55
N ALA A 387 -12.95 -12.19 9.54
CA ALA A 387 -12.67 -10.76 9.48
C ALA A 387 -13.28 -9.99 10.68
N PHE A 388 -14.52 -10.31 11.07
CA PHE A 388 -15.17 -9.70 12.23
C PHE A 388 -14.41 -10.00 13.53
N PHE A 389 -13.91 -11.24 13.70
CA PHE A 389 -13.04 -11.57 14.84
C PHE A 389 -11.74 -10.78 14.82
N CYS A 390 -11.10 -10.62 13.66
CA CYS A 390 -9.90 -9.80 13.51
C CYS A 390 -10.13 -8.31 13.82
N CYS A 391 -11.34 -7.78 13.58
CA CYS A 391 -11.68 -6.39 13.92
C CYS A 391 -11.67 -6.08 15.44
N LYS A 392 -11.63 -7.12 16.30
CA LYS A 392 -11.51 -6.95 17.75
C LYS A 392 -10.07 -6.65 18.21
N MET A 393 -9.11 -6.81 17.33
CA MET A 393 -7.71 -6.47 17.58
C MET A 393 -7.50 -4.95 17.44
N ASP A 394 -6.46 -4.43 18.10
CA ASP A 394 -6.07 -3.03 17.93
C ASP A 394 -5.72 -2.71 16.48
N PHE A 395 -6.05 -1.49 16.04
CA PHE A 395 -5.83 -1.06 14.67
C PHE A 395 -4.37 -1.21 14.24
N SER A 396 -3.41 -0.84 15.10
CA SER A 396 -1.98 -0.98 14.85
C SER A 396 -1.57 -2.43 14.59
N THR A 397 -2.18 -3.38 15.30
CA THR A 397 -1.92 -4.80 15.12
C THR A 397 -2.46 -5.30 13.78
N VAL A 398 -3.71 -4.95 13.44
CA VAL A 398 -4.28 -5.25 12.12
C VAL A 398 -3.41 -4.64 11.01
N TRP A 399 -2.94 -3.41 11.21
CA TRP A 399 -2.08 -2.73 10.24
C TRP A 399 -0.74 -3.42 10.04
N ASN A 400 -0.12 -3.94 11.10
CA ASN A 400 1.11 -4.70 10.98
C ASN A 400 0.91 -5.94 10.09
N TYR A 401 -0.22 -6.64 10.20
CA TYR A 401 -0.54 -7.76 9.29
C TYR A 401 -0.73 -7.30 7.84
N VAL A 402 -1.36 -6.14 7.61
CA VAL A 402 -1.41 -5.52 6.26
C VAL A 402 0.00 -5.25 5.75
N GLY A 403 0.86 -4.65 6.58
CA GLY A 403 2.24 -4.34 6.27
C GLY A 403 3.06 -5.57 5.89
N ILE A 404 2.99 -6.64 6.68
CA ILE A 404 3.69 -7.91 6.41
C ILE A 404 3.19 -8.51 5.10
N GLY A 405 1.88 -8.60 4.91
CA GLY A 405 1.27 -9.13 3.69
C GLY A 405 1.74 -8.35 2.46
N ASN A 406 1.78 -7.02 2.56
CA ASN A 406 2.27 -6.14 1.50
C ASN A 406 3.75 -6.38 1.20
N GLN A 407 4.59 -6.46 2.22
CA GLN A 407 6.03 -6.61 2.01
C GLN A 407 6.41 -8.00 1.49
N LEU A 408 5.77 -9.06 1.98
CA LEU A 408 5.95 -10.41 1.44
C LEU A 408 5.54 -10.46 -0.03
N LEU A 409 4.38 -9.89 -0.36
CA LEU A 409 3.88 -9.86 -1.73
C LEU A 409 4.80 -9.04 -2.66
N ALA A 410 5.23 -7.87 -2.22
CA ALA A 410 6.18 -7.03 -2.96
C ALA A 410 7.52 -7.74 -3.20
N THR A 411 8.04 -8.42 -2.17
CA THR A 411 9.26 -9.23 -2.25
C THR A 411 9.15 -10.29 -3.33
N LEU A 412 8.04 -11.05 -3.34
CA LEU A 412 7.81 -12.09 -4.35
C LEU A 412 7.70 -11.51 -5.76
N VAL A 413 7.00 -10.40 -5.93
CA VAL A 413 6.85 -9.76 -7.25
C VAL A 413 8.19 -9.21 -7.75
N LEU A 414 9.03 -8.66 -6.89
CA LEU A 414 10.39 -8.25 -7.26
C LEU A 414 11.26 -9.44 -7.64
N TRP A 415 11.18 -10.57 -6.93
CA TRP A 415 11.85 -11.82 -7.35
C TRP A 415 11.31 -12.36 -8.68
N THR A 416 9.99 -12.31 -8.89
CA THR A 416 9.36 -12.66 -10.18
C THR A 416 9.84 -11.72 -11.29
N SER A 417 9.98 -10.43 -11.01
CA SER A 417 10.50 -9.42 -11.95
C SER A 417 11.97 -9.66 -12.29
N ALA A 418 12.78 -10.07 -11.31
CA ALA A 418 14.17 -10.47 -11.53
C ALA A 418 14.25 -11.72 -12.42
N ALA A 419 13.43 -12.74 -12.16
CA ALA A 419 13.35 -13.94 -13.00
C ALA A 419 12.84 -13.62 -14.42
N TYR A 420 11.89 -12.70 -14.56
CA TYR A 420 11.45 -12.18 -15.84
C TYR A 420 12.60 -11.53 -16.61
N LEU A 421 13.39 -10.66 -15.97
CA LEU A 421 14.56 -10.02 -16.61
C LEU A 421 15.59 -11.06 -17.07
N ILE A 422 15.89 -12.06 -16.23
CA ILE A 422 16.78 -13.17 -16.59
C ILE A 422 16.25 -13.92 -17.82
N SER A 423 14.96 -14.22 -17.88
CA SER A 423 14.33 -14.89 -19.03
C SER A 423 14.40 -14.07 -20.32
N LYS A 424 14.66 -12.76 -20.22
CA LYS A 424 14.84 -11.84 -21.35
C LYS A 424 16.31 -11.51 -21.62
N GLY A 425 17.26 -12.18 -20.96
CA GLY A 425 18.69 -11.89 -21.10
C GLY A 425 19.10 -10.51 -20.61
N LYS A 426 18.29 -9.87 -19.73
CA LYS A 426 18.56 -8.54 -19.19
C LYS A 426 19.17 -8.63 -17.78
N PRO A 427 20.00 -7.65 -17.37
CA PRO A 427 20.52 -7.58 -16.00
C PRO A 427 19.40 -7.56 -14.95
N HIS A 428 19.47 -8.42 -13.93
CA HIS A 428 18.40 -8.57 -12.94
C HIS A 428 18.48 -7.62 -11.74
N TRP A 429 19.60 -6.90 -11.59
CA TRP A 429 19.98 -6.15 -10.39
C TRP A 429 18.93 -5.12 -9.93
N MET A 430 18.28 -4.47 -10.90
CA MET A 430 17.24 -3.47 -10.64
C MET A 430 16.07 -4.02 -9.82
N CYS A 431 15.78 -5.33 -9.93
CA CYS A 431 14.71 -5.99 -9.17
C CYS A 431 15.27 -6.87 -8.06
N SER A 432 16.39 -7.58 -8.28
CA SER A 432 16.92 -8.53 -7.30
C SER A 432 17.55 -7.86 -6.08
N LEU A 433 18.11 -6.65 -6.21
CA LEU A 433 18.67 -5.91 -5.06
C LEU A 433 17.54 -5.45 -4.12
N PRO A 434 16.49 -4.75 -4.59
CA PRO A 434 15.29 -4.51 -3.78
C PRO A 434 14.65 -5.78 -3.20
N ALA A 435 14.57 -6.87 -3.98
CA ALA A 435 14.00 -8.13 -3.51
C ALA A 435 14.81 -8.73 -2.35
N SER A 436 16.15 -8.70 -2.45
CA SER A 436 17.06 -9.17 -1.40
C SER A 436 16.92 -8.33 -0.12
N PHE A 437 16.84 -7.01 -0.26
CA PHE A 437 16.61 -6.10 0.86
C PHE A 437 15.26 -6.34 1.54
N LEU A 438 14.17 -6.48 0.78
CA LEU A 438 12.88 -6.80 1.39
C LEU A 438 12.82 -8.21 1.98
N THR A 439 13.60 -9.16 1.44
CA THR A 439 13.77 -10.48 2.08
C THR A 439 14.39 -10.31 3.46
N PHE A 440 15.44 -9.49 3.58
CA PHE A 440 16.02 -9.13 4.88
C PHE A 440 14.97 -8.53 5.81
N VAL A 441 14.22 -7.52 5.35
CA VAL A 441 13.17 -6.87 6.14
C VAL A 441 12.13 -7.88 6.63
N CYS A 442 11.56 -8.70 5.73
CA CYS A 442 10.51 -9.65 6.06
C CYS A 442 10.99 -10.72 7.06
N VAL A 443 12.17 -11.29 6.86
CA VAL A 443 12.72 -12.33 7.74
C VAL A 443 13.12 -11.75 9.09
N SER A 444 13.79 -10.59 9.11
CA SER A 444 14.11 -9.91 10.37
C SER A 444 12.84 -9.57 11.13
N TYR A 445 11.78 -9.12 10.45
CA TYR A 445 10.51 -8.79 11.11
C TYR A 445 9.90 -10.03 11.74
N PHE A 446 9.80 -11.11 10.98
CA PHE A 446 9.20 -12.35 11.47
C PHE A 446 9.91 -12.87 12.72
N ILE A 447 11.24 -12.73 12.78
CA ILE A 447 12.02 -13.19 13.93
C ILE A 447 11.89 -12.22 15.13
N MET A 448 11.95 -10.91 14.88
CA MET A 448 12.10 -9.91 15.95
C MET A 448 10.78 -9.40 16.49
N ALA A 449 9.73 -9.35 15.67
CA ALA A 449 8.50 -8.68 16.05
C ALA A 449 7.79 -9.39 17.21
N PRO A 450 7.09 -8.65 18.07
CA PRO A 450 6.31 -9.25 19.15
C PRO A 450 5.27 -10.25 18.61
N TYR A 451 4.90 -11.24 19.44
CA TYR A 451 3.87 -12.21 19.09
C TYR A 451 2.53 -11.57 18.68
N LYS A 452 2.14 -10.49 19.37
CA LYS A 452 0.94 -9.70 19.04
C LYS A 452 0.98 -9.12 17.62
N ALA A 453 2.17 -8.86 17.09
CA ALA A 453 2.40 -8.32 15.74
C ALA A 453 2.76 -9.42 14.71
N GLY A 454 2.63 -10.70 15.07
CA GLY A 454 2.86 -11.84 14.17
C GLY A 454 4.32 -12.28 14.03
N GLY A 455 5.22 -11.86 14.93
CA GLY A 455 6.60 -12.34 14.97
C GLY A 455 6.88 -13.36 16.08
N LEU A 456 8.16 -13.75 16.21
CA LEU A 456 8.66 -14.72 17.19
C LEU A 456 9.25 -14.09 18.47
N HIS A 457 9.31 -12.76 18.53
CA HIS A 457 9.85 -11.99 19.65
C HIS A 457 11.27 -12.42 20.09
N LEU A 458 12.14 -12.73 19.12
CA LEU A 458 13.54 -13.09 19.37
C LEU A 458 14.47 -11.88 19.30
N ALA A 459 15.69 -12.04 19.84
CA ALA A 459 16.67 -10.96 19.93
C ALA A 459 17.01 -10.35 18.55
N PRO A 460 17.21 -9.02 18.46
CA PRO A 460 17.47 -8.32 17.20
C PRO A 460 18.64 -8.87 16.39
N VAL A 461 19.71 -9.29 17.07
CA VAL A 461 20.89 -9.88 16.42
C VAL A 461 20.54 -11.15 15.62
N ILE A 462 19.64 -11.99 16.14
CA ILE A 462 19.20 -13.21 15.46
C ILE A 462 18.42 -12.83 14.20
N GLY A 463 17.51 -11.87 14.32
CA GLY A 463 16.70 -11.39 13.20
C GLY A 463 17.54 -10.77 12.08
N TYR A 464 18.51 -9.93 12.42
CA TYR A 464 19.39 -9.31 11.42
C TYR A 464 20.30 -10.32 10.73
N VAL A 465 20.90 -11.25 11.48
CA VAL A 465 21.76 -12.29 10.91
C VAL A 465 20.96 -13.21 9.99
N ALA A 466 19.81 -13.71 10.43
CA ALA A 466 18.97 -14.60 9.64
C ALA A 466 18.39 -13.89 8.40
N GLY A 467 17.97 -12.63 8.55
CA GLY A 467 17.50 -11.81 7.44
C GLY A 467 18.59 -11.57 6.40
N ALA A 468 19.80 -11.22 6.84
CA ALA A 468 20.93 -10.97 5.94
C ALA A 468 21.34 -12.25 5.22
N ALA A 469 21.42 -13.37 5.95
CA ALA A 469 21.74 -14.67 5.39
C ALA A 469 20.72 -15.08 4.31
N SER A 470 19.42 -14.91 4.58
CA SER A 470 18.34 -15.25 3.65
C SER A 470 18.32 -14.36 2.41
N GLY A 471 18.44 -13.04 2.59
CA GLY A 471 18.53 -12.07 1.49
C GLY A 471 19.73 -12.33 0.58
N LEU A 472 20.91 -12.59 1.15
CA LEU A 472 22.12 -12.91 0.40
C LEU A 472 22.03 -14.28 -0.28
N ALA A 473 21.50 -15.30 0.38
CA ALA A 473 21.35 -16.62 -0.19
C ALA A 473 20.45 -16.60 -1.44
N LEU A 474 19.31 -15.91 -1.38
CA LEU A 474 18.42 -15.76 -2.54
C LEU A 474 19.06 -14.93 -3.66
N LEU A 475 19.82 -13.88 -3.33
CA LEU A 475 20.55 -13.10 -4.32
C LEU A 475 21.63 -13.94 -5.02
N ILE A 476 22.39 -14.74 -4.28
CA ILE A 476 23.39 -15.67 -4.82
C ILE A 476 22.73 -16.71 -5.72
N PHE A 477 21.62 -17.29 -5.27
CA PHE A 477 20.84 -18.22 -6.08
C PHE A 477 20.37 -17.60 -7.39
N CYS A 478 19.85 -16.36 -7.34
CA CYS A 478 19.43 -15.60 -8.51
C CYS A 478 20.61 -15.35 -9.48
N MET A 479 21.78 -14.95 -8.96
CA MET A 479 23.00 -14.77 -9.77
C MET A 479 23.44 -16.06 -10.47
N ILE A 480 23.40 -17.20 -9.76
CA ILE A 480 23.75 -18.51 -10.34
C ILE A 480 22.79 -18.85 -11.48
N LYS A 481 21.49 -18.60 -11.31
CA LYS A 481 20.48 -18.82 -12.35
C LYS A 481 20.67 -17.87 -13.54
N ALA A 482 20.97 -16.60 -13.30
CA ALA A 482 21.26 -15.63 -14.34
C ALA A 482 22.46 -16.04 -15.21
N ARG A 483 23.56 -16.47 -14.58
CA ARG A 483 24.76 -16.96 -15.29
C ARG A 483 24.51 -18.22 -16.12
N LYS A 484 23.60 -19.09 -15.67
CA LYS A 484 23.21 -20.28 -16.43
C LYS A 484 22.34 -19.94 -17.63
N ALA A 485 21.51 -18.91 -17.54
CA ALA A 485 20.65 -18.46 -18.64
C ALA A 485 21.40 -17.64 -19.71
N SER A 486 22.57 -17.09 -19.38
CA SER A 486 23.45 -16.36 -20.31
C SER A 486 24.45 -17.25 -21.07
N ARG A 487 24.50 -18.53 -20.75
CA ARG A 487 25.23 -19.57 -21.50
C ARG A 487 24.25 -20.29 -22.39
#